data_AF-A0A942JG41-F1
#
_entry.id   AF-A0A942JG41-F1
#
_cell.length_a   1.000
_cell.length_b   1.000
_cell.length_c   1.000
_cell.angle_alpha   90.00
_cell.angle_beta   90.00
_cell.angle_gamma   90.00
#
_symmetry.space_group_name_H-M   'P 1'
#
loop_
_entity.id
_entity.type
_entity.pdbx_description
1 polymer ?
#
loop_
_entity_poly.entity_id
_entity_poly.type
_entity_poly.pdbx_seq_one_letter_code
_entity_poly.pdbx_strand_id
1 'polypeptide(L)'
;MFSINKKILFRFLWFFVILGILAFLVFNQNGIIKFISLRQGLNNLNAQIKNAEDKINSLEMEIDSLNKSKEKIEKVAREKFHMMRPNERVLKIEEN
;
A
#
# COMPACT_ATOMS: atom_id res chain seq x y z
N MET A 1 62.12 4.42 -4.21
CA MET A 1 61.80 3.41 -3.18
C MET A 1 60.94 4.06 -2.12
N PHE A 2 59.63 3.76 -2.07
CA PHE A 2 58.67 4.48 -1.22
C PHE A 2 58.80 3.96 0.23
N SER A 3 59.44 4.72 1.12
CA SER A 3 59.50 4.35 2.54
C SER A 3 58.19 4.75 3.22
N ILE A 4 57.27 3.81 3.34
CA ILE A 4 55.98 4.05 3.97
C ILE A 4 56.20 4.17 5.49
N ASN A 5 55.75 5.28 6.06
CA ASN A 5 55.94 5.59 7.48
C ASN A 5 55.01 4.71 8.33
N LYS A 6 55.56 3.90 9.24
CA LYS A 6 54.79 2.91 10.03
C LYS A 6 53.62 3.53 10.82
N LYS A 7 53.74 4.80 11.24
CA LYS A 7 52.67 5.54 11.91
C LYS A 7 51.46 5.81 11.01
N ILE A 8 51.70 6.08 9.73
CA ILE A 8 50.64 6.31 8.74
C ILE A 8 49.90 5.00 8.45
N LEU A 9 50.62 3.89 8.30
CA LEU A 9 50.02 2.55 8.17
C LEU A 9 49.12 2.21 9.37
N PHE A 10 49.58 2.50 10.59
CA PHE A 10 48.79 2.26 11.80
C PHE A 10 47.52 3.11 11.83
N ARG A 11 47.58 4.36 11.36
CA ARG A 11 46.43 5.26 11.30
C ARG A 11 45.39 4.79 10.28
N PHE A 12 45.84 4.30 9.12
CA PHE A 12 44.96 3.70 8.13
C PHE A 12 44.35 2.39 8.63
N LEU A 13 45.13 1.54 9.30
CA LEU A 13 44.62 0.32 9.91
C LEU A 13 43.48 0.64 10.90
N TRP A 14 43.69 1.63 11.78
CA TRP A 14 42.67 2.04 12.75
C TRP A 14 41.43 2.62 12.06
N PHE A 15 41.61 3.40 11.00
CA PHE A 15 40.51 3.92 10.17
C PHE A 15 39.66 2.80 9.56
N PHE A 16 40.29 1.78 8.98
CA PHE A 16 39.58 0.63 8.42
C PHE A 16 38.83 -0.18 9.48
N VAL A 17 39.37 -0.32 10.68
CA VAL A 17 38.69 -1.00 11.79
C VAL A 17 37.41 -0.25 12.19
N ILE A 18 37.49 1.08 12.38
CA ILE A 18 36.29 1.88 12.68
C ILE A 18 35.27 1.76 11.56
N LEU A 19 35.72 1.88 10.30
CA LEU A 19 34.85 1.83 9.15
C LEU A 19 34.14 0.48 9.04
N GLY A 20 34.85 -0.62 9.33
CA GLY A 20 34.27 -1.97 9.41
C GLY A 20 33.22 -2.10 10.50
N ILE A 21 33.44 -1.50 11.68
CA ILE A 21 32.46 -1.50 12.78
C ILE A 21 31.22 -0.69 12.40
N LEU A 22 31.37 0.49 11.79
CA LEU A 22 30.22 1.28 11.32
C LEU A 22 29.45 0.55 10.22
N ALA A 23 30.16 -0.04 9.24
CA ALA A 23 29.52 -0.81 8.18
C ALA A 23 28.77 -2.01 8.76
N PHE A 24 29.36 -2.73 9.72
CA PHE A 24 28.66 -3.81 10.42
C PHE A 24 27.41 -3.30 11.14
N LEU A 25 27.47 -2.18 11.86
CA LEU A 25 26.30 -1.63 12.56
C LEU A 25 25.15 -1.26 11.61
N VAL A 26 25.47 -0.76 10.41
CA VAL A 26 24.49 -0.35 9.40
C VAL A 26 23.92 -1.54 8.63
N PHE A 27 24.78 -2.47 8.19
CA PHE A 27 24.44 -3.58 7.29
C PHE A 27 24.17 -4.92 7.99
N ASN A 28 24.33 -5.02 9.32
CA ASN A 28 23.98 -6.23 10.05
C ASN A 28 22.48 -6.54 9.93
N GLN A 29 22.10 -7.80 10.18
CA GLN A 29 20.73 -8.29 10.07
C GLN A 29 19.74 -7.52 10.96
N ASN A 30 20.22 -6.98 12.08
CA ASN A 30 19.46 -6.10 13.00
C ASN A 30 19.84 -4.61 12.84
N GLY A 31 20.47 -4.25 11.72
CA GLY A 31 20.96 -2.92 11.45
C GLY A 31 19.85 -1.90 11.17
N ILE A 32 20.28 -0.65 11.05
CA ILE A 32 19.40 0.52 10.88
C ILE A 32 18.55 0.39 9.61
N ILE A 33 19.10 -0.17 8.53
CA ILE A 33 18.38 -0.36 7.25
C ILE A 33 17.16 -1.26 7.46
N LYS A 34 17.32 -2.36 8.21
CA LYS A 34 16.23 -3.30 8.48
C LYS A 34 15.13 -2.63 9.29
N PHE A 35 15.49 -1.87 10.33
CA PHE A 35 14.52 -1.11 11.13
C PHE A 35 13.69 -0.13 10.29
N ILE A 36 14.35 0.63 9.40
CA ILE A 36 13.66 1.57 8.49
C ILE A 36 12.70 0.81 7.57
N SER A 37 13.14 -0.30 6.97
CA SER A 37 12.29 -1.11 6.06
C SER A 37 11.07 -1.70 6.78
N LEU A 38 11.24 -2.18 8.02
CA LEU A 38 10.15 -2.70 8.85
C LEU A 38 9.15 -1.60 9.18
N ARG A 39 9.63 -0.42 9.57
CA ARG A 39 8.77 0.73 9.87
C ARG A 39 7.99 1.21 8.65
N GLN A 40 8.62 1.23 7.49
CA GLN A 40 7.93 1.53 6.23
C GLN A 40 6.88 0.47 5.89
N GLY A 41 7.19 -0.82 6.10
CA GLY A 41 6.24 -1.92 5.92
C GLY A 41 5.02 -1.79 6.82
N LEU A 42 5.22 -1.47 8.10
CA LEU A 42 4.13 -1.23 9.05
C LEU A 42 3.25 -0.05 8.62
N ASN A 43 3.86 1.06 8.21
CA ASN A 43 3.11 2.23 7.74
C ASN A 43 2.28 1.90 6.50
N ASN A 44 2.83 1.14 5.55
CA ASN A 44 2.13 0.72 4.35
C ASN A 44 0.96 -0.23 4.67
N LEU A 45 1.16 -1.17 5.60
CA LEU A 45 0.11 -2.09 6.02
C LEU A 45 -1.04 -1.35 6.73
N ASN A 46 -0.72 -0.41 7.60
CA ASN A 46 -1.72 0.45 8.25
C ASN A 46 -2.50 1.30 7.25
N ALA A 47 -1.83 1.84 6.23
CA ALA A 47 -2.50 2.58 5.16
C ALA A 47 -3.47 1.69 4.36
N GLN A 48 -3.08 0.43 4.10
CA GLN A 48 -3.96 -0.55 3.45
C GLN A 48 -5.18 -0.90 4.30
N ILE A 49 -4.99 -1.10 5.61
CA ILE A 49 -6.10 -1.35 6.55
C ILE A 49 -7.08 -0.17 6.52
N LYS A 50 -6.57 1.05 6.66
CA LYS A 50 -7.41 2.25 6.64
C LYS A 50 -8.19 2.39 5.34
N ASN A 51 -7.54 2.16 4.19
CA ASN A 51 -8.22 2.21 2.89
C ASN A 51 -9.31 1.13 2.76
N ALA A 52 -9.08 -0.06 3.31
CA ALA A 52 -10.07 -1.13 3.31
C ALA A 52 -11.26 -0.80 4.22
N GLU A 53 -11.02 -0.26 5.41
CA GLU A 53 -12.08 0.22 6.32
C GLU A 53 -12.90 1.34 5.68
N ASP A 54 -12.25 2.33 5.07
CA ASP A 54 -12.92 3.42 4.34
C ASP A 54 -13.79 2.85 3.20
N LYS A 55 -13.32 1.79 2.51
CA LYS A 55 -14.08 1.09 1.47
C LYS A 55 -15.30 0.37 2.04
N ILE A 56 -15.14 -0.37 3.14
CA ILE A 56 -16.23 -1.09 3.82
C ILE A 56 -17.31 -0.10 4.22
N ASN A 57 -16.95 0.99 4.89
CA ASN A 57 -17.89 2.04 5.30
C ASN A 57 -18.64 2.62 4.10
N SER A 58 -17.94 2.87 2.98
CA SER A 58 -18.58 3.38 1.76
C SER A 58 -19.60 2.41 1.16
N LEU A 59 -19.29 1.11 1.18
CA LEU A 59 -20.17 0.05 0.66
C LEU A 59 -21.36 -0.17 1.58
N GLU A 60 -21.17 -0.12 2.90
CA GLU A 60 -22.26 -0.20 3.87
C GLU A 60 -23.23 0.98 3.70
N MET A 61 -22.72 2.20 3.53
CA MET A 61 -23.56 3.37 3.22
C MET A 61 -24.31 3.19 1.89
N GLU A 62 -23.67 2.60 0.87
CA GLU A 62 -24.33 2.29 -0.40
C GLU A 62 -25.47 1.28 -0.20
N ILE A 63 -25.21 0.18 0.51
CA ILE A 63 -26.19 -0.86 0.86
C ILE A 63 -27.36 -0.27 1.65
N ASP A 64 -27.09 0.54 2.67
CA ASP A 64 -28.12 1.20 3.46
C ASP A 64 -28.98 2.14 2.60
N SER A 65 -28.34 2.85 1.66
CA SER A 65 -29.05 3.74 0.74
C SER A 65 -29.90 2.98 -0.27
N LEU A 66 -29.48 1.76 -0.66
CA LEU A 66 -30.26 0.86 -1.50
C LEU A 66 -31.44 0.30 -0.72
N ASN A 67 -31.21 -0.26 0.47
CA ASN A 67 -32.25 -0.86 1.31
C ASN A 67 -33.35 0.12 1.73
N LYS A 68 -33.02 1.39 1.96
CA LYS A 68 -34.01 2.41 2.35
C LYS A 68 -34.80 3.01 1.18
N SER A 69 -34.37 2.81 -0.08
CA SER A 69 -35.03 3.39 -1.24
C SER A 69 -35.35 2.33 -2.29
N LYS A 70 -36.64 1.95 -2.38
CA LYS A 70 -37.17 1.09 -3.46
C LYS A 70 -36.77 1.59 -4.86
N GLU A 71 -36.71 2.90 -5.04
CA GLU A 71 -36.37 3.55 -6.31
C GLU A 71 -34.91 3.30 -6.71
N LYS A 72 -33.98 3.33 -5.74
CA LYS A 72 -32.57 3.00 -6.00
C LYS A 72 -32.35 1.51 -6.26
N ILE A 73 -33.08 0.62 -5.55
CA ILE A 73 -33.05 -0.83 -5.85
C ILE A 73 -33.52 -1.09 -7.28
N GLU A 74 -34.62 -0.45 -7.67
CA GLU A 74 -35.17 -0.56 -9.03
C GLU A 74 -34.19 -0.01 -10.07
N LYS A 75 -33.50 1.11 -9.77
CA LYS A 75 -32.45 1.66 -10.64
C LYS A 75 -31.29 0.67 -10.83
N VAL A 76 -30.76 0.08 -9.76
CA VAL A 76 -29.66 -0.91 -9.86
C VAL A 76 -30.10 -2.17 -10.60
N ALA A 77 -31.31 -2.66 -10.33
CA ALA A 77 -31.87 -3.82 -11.02
C ALA A 77 -31.98 -3.59 -12.54
N ARG A 78 -32.40 -2.39 -12.96
CA ARG A 78 -32.51 -2.00 -14.37
C ARG A 78 -31.16 -1.75 -15.04
N GLU A 79 -30.26 -1.02 -14.38
CA GLU A 79 -28.98 -0.59 -14.97
C GLU A 79 -27.93 -1.71 -14.97
N LYS A 80 -27.75 -2.42 -13.85
CA LYS A 80 -26.70 -3.45 -13.73
C LYS A 80 -27.16 -4.83 -14.19
N PHE A 81 -28.43 -5.16 -13.99
CA PHE A 81 -28.94 -6.50 -14.23
C PHE A 81 -29.99 -6.57 -15.35
N HIS A 82 -30.32 -5.45 -15.98
CA HIS A 82 -31.34 -5.34 -17.05
C HIS A 82 -32.69 -5.97 -16.66
N MET A 83 -33.02 -5.97 -15.38
CA MET A 83 -34.28 -6.49 -14.87
C MET A 83 -35.42 -5.53 -15.18
N MET A 84 -36.59 -6.08 -15.47
CA MET A 84 -37.83 -5.35 -15.75
C MET A 84 -38.99 -6.00 -15.00
N ARG A 85 -40.06 -5.24 -14.78
CA ARG A 85 -41.28 -5.84 -14.21
C ARG A 85 -41.96 -6.76 -15.25
N PRO A 86 -42.68 -7.81 -14.84
CA PRO A 86 -43.31 -8.76 -15.77
C PRO A 86 -44.27 -8.11 -16.77
N ASN A 87 -44.80 -6.93 -16.44
CA ASN A 87 -45.83 -6.24 -17.21
C ASN A 87 -45.27 -5.04 -18.01
N GLU A 88 -43.95 -4.94 -18.15
CA GLU A 88 -43.27 -3.78 -18.71
C GLU A 88 -42.69 -4.06 -20.10
N ARG A 89 -42.72 -3.07 -21.01
CA ARG A 89 -42.18 -3.20 -22.37
C ARG A 89 -40.88 -2.41 -22.51
N VAL A 90 -39.83 -3.05 -23.02
CA VAL A 90 -38.50 -2.43 -23.21
C VAL A 90 -38.40 -1.80 -24.59
N LEU A 91 -38.02 -0.52 -24.65
CA LEU A 91 -37.53 0.10 -25.88
C LEU A 91 -36.00 0.00 -25.91
N LYS A 92 -35.46 -0.68 -26.92
CA LYS A 92 -34.04 -0.58 -27.29
C LYS A 92 -33.93 0.37 -28.47
N ILE A 93 -33.08 1.38 -28.34
CA ILE A 93 -32.74 2.30 -29.42
C ILE A 93 -31.41 1.80 -29.99
N GLU A 94 -31.40 1.38 -31.24
CA GLU A 94 -30.17 1.08 -31.97
C GLU A 94 -29.73 2.35 -32.71
N GLU A 95 -28.52 2.84 -32.43
CA GLU A 95 -27.89 3.91 -33.22
C GLU A 95 -27.37 3.29 -34.53
N ASN A 96 -27.81 3.86 -35.66
CA ASN A 96 -27.34 3.50 -37.02
C ASN A 96 -26.01 4.17 -37.36
#